data_AF-A0A0G0V6N3-F1
#
_entry.id   AF-A0A0G0V6N3-F1
#
_cell.length_a   1.000
_cell.length_b   1.000
_cell.length_c   1.000
_cell.angle_alpha   90.00
_cell.angle_beta   90.00
_cell.angle_gamma   90.00
#
_symmetry.space_group_name_H-M   'P 1'
#
loop_
_entity.id
_entity.type
_entity.pdbx_description
1 polymer ?
#
loop_
_entity_poly.entity_id
_entity_poly.type
_entity_poly.pdbx_seq_one_letter_code
_entity_poly.pdbx_strand_id
1 'polypeptide(L)' 'MNKMGTPSYSDTCPKCGAEMMCWCEKRSPYVGGECLECGYTYWVEDAVKSLKELNQIRKEFDLKPIKKLRRQND' A
#
# COMPACT_ATOMS: atom_id res chain seq x y z
N MET A 1 -8.91 -8.44 -15.12
CA MET A 1 -8.40 -7.06 -15.02
C MET A 1 -9.36 -6.31 -14.10
N ASN A 2 -8.92 -5.98 -12.88
CA ASN A 2 -9.77 -5.26 -11.93
C ASN A 2 -10.01 -3.84 -12.46
N LYS A 3 -11.27 -3.41 -12.50
CA LYS A 3 -11.66 -2.07 -12.94
C LYS A 3 -11.03 -1.05 -11.99
N MET A 4 -10.06 -0.28 -12.47
CA MET A 4 -9.53 0.86 -11.73
C MET A 4 -10.64 1.89 -11.58
N GLY A 5 -10.94 2.28 -10.34
CA GLY A 5 -11.93 3.31 -10.03
C GLY A 5 -11.50 4.69 -10.52
N THR A 6 -12.36 5.68 -10.39
CA THR A 6 -12.03 7.08 -10.66
C THR A 6 -10.87 7.54 -9.76
N PRO A 7 -9.85 8.26 -10.28
CA PRO A 7 -8.77 8.77 -9.44
C PRO A 7 -9.30 9.66 -8.32
N SER A 8 -8.70 9.54 -7.13
CA SER A 8 -9.10 10.28 -5.93
C SER A 8 -8.59 11.72 -5.96
N TYR A 9 -7.41 11.95 -6.53
CA TYR A 9 -6.78 13.27 -6.70
C TYR A 9 -5.72 13.20 -7.82
N SER A 10 -5.16 14.35 -8.20
CA SER A 10 -3.98 14.44 -9.06
C SER A 10 -2.79 15.02 -8.30
N ASP A 11 -1.58 14.61 -8.68
CA ASP A 11 -0.31 15.10 -8.14
C ASP A 11 0.74 15.21 -9.26
N THR A 12 1.91 15.76 -8.95
CA THR A 12 3.03 15.88 -9.90
C THR A 12 3.77 14.55 -10.03
N CYS A 13 3.93 14.06 -11.27
CA CYS A 13 4.70 12.86 -11.56
C CYS A 13 6.16 13.04 -11.14
N PRO A 14 6.72 12.16 -10.29
CA PRO A 14 8.11 12.29 -9.81
C PRO A 14 9.15 11.93 -10.88
N LYS A 15 8.73 11.41 -12.03
CA LYS A 15 9.62 11.00 -13.14
C LYS A 15 9.70 12.03 -14.26
N CYS A 16 8.61 12.71 -14.59
CA CYS A 16 8.56 13.66 -15.71
C CYS A 16 7.99 15.04 -15.39
N GLY A 17 7.45 15.26 -14.18
CA GLY A 17 6.85 16.54 -13.79
C GLY A 17 5.46 16.83 -14.36
N ALA A 18 4.89 15.94 -15.16
CA ALA A 18 3.51 16.06 -15.64
C ALA A 18 2.48 15.74 -14.54
N GLU A 19 1.21 15.99 -14.82
CA GLU A 19 0.13 15.56 -13.93
C GLU A 19 0.03 14.02 -13.89
N MET A 20 -0.22 13.49 -12.69
CA MET A 20 -0.34 12.07 -12.39
C MET A 20 -1.64 11.82 -11.65
N MET A 21 -2.40 10.84 -12.11
CA MET A 21 -3.64 10.41 -11.46
C MET A 21 -3.30 9.54 -10.26
N CYS A 22 -3.88 9.82 -9.10
CA CYS A 22 -3.59 9.11 -7.85
C CYS A 22 -4.84 8.52 -7.21
N TRP A 23 -4.72 7.31 -6.65
CA TRP A 23 -5.76 6.61 -5.91
C TRP A 23 -5.32 6.45 -4.46
N CYS A 24 -6.15 6.91 -3.53
CA CYS A 24 -5.96 6.70 -2.10
C CYS A 24 -7.34 6.71 -1.45
N GLU A 25 -7.97 5.54 -1.37
CA GLU A 25 -9.24 5.42 -0.67
C GLU A 25 -8.97 4.95 0.76
N LYS A 26 -9.60 5.61 1.74
CA LYS A 26 -9.46 5.25 3.17
C LYS A 26 -9.82 3.79 3.52
N ARG A 27 -10.56 3.10 2.65
CA ARG A 27 -10.98 1.70 2.81
C ARG A 27 -10.34 0.75 1.80
N SER A 28 -9.53 1.26 0.88
CA SER A 28 -8.79 0.43 -0.06
C SER A 28 -7.42 0.16 0.53
N PRO A 29 -6.95 -1.10 0.52
CA PRO A 29 -5.57 -1.40 0.89
C PRO A 29 -4.58 -0.85 -0.14
N TYR A 30 -5.06 -0.27 -1.25
CA TYR A 30 -4.27 0.18 -2.37
C TYR A 30 -4.14 1.69 -2.40
N VAL A 31 -2.89 2.16 -2.37
CA VAL A 31 -2.50 3.51 -2.78
C VAL A 31 -1.70 3.39 -4.07
N GLY A 32 -1.99 4.21 -5.07
CA GLY A 32 -1.28 4.12 -6.34
C GLY A 32 -1.33 5.40 -7.13
N GLY A 33 -0.52 5.44 -8.18
CA GLY A 33 -0.56 6.54 -9.14
C GLY A 33 -0.09 6.10 -10.51
N GLU A 34 -0.66 6.73 -11.53
CA GLU A 34 -0.39 6.46 -12.93
C GLU A 34 -0.23 7.77 -13.69
N CYS A 35 0.92 7.94 -14.32
CA CYS A 35 1.21 9.08 -15.19
C CYS A 35 1.01 8.68 -16.64
N LEU A 36 0.04 9.32 -17.29
CA LEU A 36 -0.30 9.04 -18.68
C LEU A 36 0.68 9.65 -19.70
N GLU A 37 1.56 10.56 -19.26
CA GLU A 37 2.56 11.18 -20.14
C GLU A 37 3.84 10.33 -20.27
N CYS A 38 4.35 9.77 -19.16
CA CYS A 38 5.60 9.00 -19.17
C CYS A 38 5.42 7.50 -18.88
N GLY A 39 4.20 7.03 -18.60
CA GLY A 39 3.91 5.64 -18.30
C GLY A 39 4.43 5.15 -16.94
N TYR A 40 4.87 6.07 -16.07
CA TYR A 40 5.24 5.70 -14.71
C TYR A 40 4.00 5.32 -13.90
N THR A 41 4.04 4.14 -13.30
CA THR A 41 2.99 3.64 -12.41
C THR A 41 3.59 3.11 -11.13
N TYR A 42 2.91 3.33 -10.00
CA TYR A 42 3.22 2.68 -8.73
C TYR A 42 1.95 2.20 -8.03
N TRP A 43 2.10 1.14 -7.24
CA TRP A 43 1.05 0.57 -6.40
C TRP A 43 1.66 0.16 -5.06
N VAL A 44 1.03 0.55 -3.98
CA VAL A 44 1.36 0.19 -2.60
C VAL A 44 0.15 -0.54 -2.05
N GLU A 45 0.36 -1.77 -1.59
CA GLU A 45 -0.63 -2.60 -0.92
C GLU A 45 -0.29 -2.66 0.57
N ASP A 46 -1.24 -2.31 1.43
CA ASP A 46 -1.16 -2.66 2.83
C ASP A 46 -1.57 -4.12 3.06
N ALA A 47 -0.96 -4.75 4.06
CA ALA A 47 -1.21 -6.15 4.36
C ALA A 47 -1.05 -6.43 5.85
N VAL A 48 -1.87 -7.35 6.35
CA VAL A 48 -1.80 -7.81 7.73
C VAL A 48 -1.15 -9.19 7.75
N LYS A 49 0.03 -9.28 8.38
CA LYS A 49 0.69 -10.56 8.59
C LYS A 49 -0.07 -11.40 9.60
N SER A 50 -0.15 -12.70 9.34
CA SER A 50 -0.67 -13.66 10.31
C SER A 50 0.20 -13.70 11.57
N LEU A 51 -0.34 -14.24 12.67
CA LEU A 51 0.40 -14.43 13.92
C LEU A 51 1.69 -15.24 13.71
N LYS A 52 1.65 -16.25 12.83
CA LYS A 52 2.78 -17.11 12.50
C LYS A 52 3.87 -16.32 11.79
N GLU A 53 3.52 -15.59 10.73
CA GLU A 53 4.48 -14.77 9.96
C GLU A 53 5.09 -13.67 10.81
N LEU A 54 4.28 -13.00 11.64
CA LEU A 54 4.79 -11.97 12.54
C LEU A 54 5.76 -12.56 13.58
N ASN A 55 5.47 -13.72 14.14
CA ASN A 55 6.38 -14.37 15.09
C ASN A 55 7.68 -14.86 14.44
N GLN A 56 7.64 -15.26 13.17
CA GLN A 56 8.86 -15.58 12.41
C GLN A 56 9.77 -14.36 12.30
N ILE A 57 9.23 -13.19 11.92
CA ILE A 57 9.99 -11.94 11.87
C ILE A 57 10.50 -11.57 13.27
N ARG A 58 9.65 -11.67 14.30
CA ARG A 58 10.07 -11.37 15.68
C ARG A 58 11.29 -12.20 16.11
N LYS A 59 11.37 -13.46 15.68
CA LYS A 59 12.52 -14.32 15.94
C LYS A 59 13.80 -13.81 15.27
N GLU A 60 13.72 -13.29 14.05
CA GLU A 60 14.87 -12.72 13.31
C GLU A 60 15.45 -11.47 14.00
N PHE A 61 14.62 -10.78 14.79
CA PHE A 61 15.01 -9.61 15.57
C PHE A 61 15.22 -9.92 17.08
N ASP A 62 15.37 -11.19 17.46
CA ASP A 62 15.53 -11.64 18.85
C ASP A 62 14.41 -11.16 19.82
N LEU A 63 13.20 -10.95 19.29
CA LEU A 63 12.02 -10.57 20.05
C LEU A 63 11.22 -11.80 20.49
N LYS A 64 10.68 -11.77 21.72
CA LYS A 64 9.80 -12.82 22.24
C LYS A 64 8.55 -12.99 21.35
N PRO A 65 8.11 -14.22 21.03
CA PRO A 65 6.88 -14.43 20.27
C PRO A 65 5.65 -13.94 21.05
N ILE A 66 4.63 -13.50 20.32
CA ILE A 66 3.35 -13.09 20.87
C ILE A 66 2.30 -14.18 20.66
N LYS A 67 1.30 -14.21 21.55
CA LYS A 67 0.23 -15.22 21.54
C LYS A 67 -1.02 -14.80 20.75
N LYS A 68 -1.19 -13.51 20.50
CA LYS A 68 -2.31 -12.95 19.74
C LYS A 68 -1.90 -11.65 19.06
N LEU A 69 -2.49 -11.39 17.89
CA LEU A 69 -2.37 -10.09 17.24
C LEU A 69 -3.15 -9.04 18.06
N ARG A 70 -2.66 -7.80 18.06
CA ARG A 70 -3.43 -6.68 18.61
C ARG A 70 -4.58 -6.36 17.65
N ARG A 71 -5.72 -5.89 18.20
CA ARG A 71 -6.83 -5.39 17.40
C ARG A 71 -6.36 -4.18 16.59
N GLN A 72 -6.67 -4.16 15.31
CA GLN A 72 -6.46 -3.01 14.44
C GLN A 72 -7.65 -2.06 14.58
N ASN A 73 -7.38 -0.76 14.56
CA ASN A 73 -8.42 0.26 14.49
C ASN A 73 -8.55 0.65 13.02
N ASP A 74 -9.74 0.45 12.45
CA ASP A 74 -10.10 0.88 11.10
C ASP A 74 -10.56 2.35 11.09
#